data_AF-A0A7G8XCK6-F1
#
_entry.id   AF-A0A7G8XCK6-F1
#
_cell.length_a   1.000
_cell.length_b   1.000
_cell.length_c   1.000
_cell.angle_alpha   90.00
_cell.angle_beta   90.00
_cell.angle_gamma   90.00
#
_symmetry.space_group_name_H-M   'P 1'
#
loop_
_entity.id
_entity.type
_entity.pdbx_description
1 polymer ?
#
loop_
_entity_poly.entity_id
_entity_poly.type
_entity_poly.pdbx_seq_one_letter_code
_entity_poly.pdbx_strand_id
1 'polypeptide(L)'
;MVKIVIDAGHGFNTPGKRSPDDEREWSFNNKVAKYAIAKLKTYKNVEILRVDDPTGQTDVPLAKRTTLANEWQADVYASIHHNTLTDKWGSHSGIETYTMDNPTANPKSKEIAGAIHPRIVMAMGLSDRGMKRANFHVLRESAMPAFLSEGGFMDSTVDILKLRDDHYLQAQGEAIAEGLAIYFKLQLLTASVGNQILSPKEGTNKLYTPSSQSLINSTSAVLKRLEKMPDGPLSATWHEKLLKGTLTDSDAIGLLYVAIERGLLVDGK
;
A
#
# COMPACT_ATOMS: atom_id res chain seq x y z
N MET A 1 -10.65 -19.54 -1.86
CA MET A 1 -10.25 -18.16 -2.19
C MET A 1 -9.75 -17.53 -0.90
N VAL A 2 -8.82 -16.59 -0.98
CA VAL A 2 -8.34 -15.84 0.19
C VAL A 2 -9.39 -14.80 0.55
N LYS A 3 -9.90 -14.88 1.78
CA LYS A 3 -10.94 -14.01 2.33
C LYS A 3 -10.30 -12.86 3.09
N ILE A 4 -10.37 -11.65 2.53
CA ILE A 4 -9.75 -10.46 3.09
C ILE A 4 -10.83 -9.55 3.67
N VAL A 5 -10.75 -9.30 4.97
CA VAL A 5 -11.56 -8.24 5.60
C VAL A 5 -10.86 -6.91 5.45
N ILE A 6 -11.57 -5.91 4.94
CA ILE A 6 -11.16 -4.51 4.94
C ILE A 6 -12.05 -3.74 5.91
N ASP A 7 -11.43 -3.00 6.82
CA ASP A 7 -12.09 -2.23 7.86
C ASP A 7 -11.59 -0.78 7.81
N ALA A 8 -12.39 0.12 7.24
CA ALA A 8 -12.13 1.55 7.37
C ALA A 8 -12.57 1.99 8.77
N GLY A 9 -11.60 2.43 9.59
CA GLY A 9 -11.85 2.85 10.95
C GLY A 9 -12.90 3.95 11.04
N HIS A 10 -13.73 3.87 12.08
CA HIS A 10 -14.74 4.87 12.46
C HIS A 10 -15.93 5.00 11.51
N GLY A 11 -16.81 5.97 11.81
CA GLY A 11 -17.78 6.56 10.89
C GLY A 11 -17.55 8.08 10.82
N PHE A 12 -18.22 8.77 9.90
CA PHE A 12 -17.99 10.20 9.64
C PHE A 12 -18.18 11.07 10.91
N ASN A 13 -19.10 10.68 11.80
CA ASN A 13 -19.44 11.45 12.99
C ASN A 13 -18.79 10.95 14.29
N THR A 14 -17.87 9.98 14.25
CA THR A 14 -17.25 9.39 15.46
C THR A 14 -16.53 10.41 16.32
N PRO A 15 -16.98 10.72 17.56
CA PRO A 15 -16.45 11.83 18.37
C PRO A 15 -14.92 11.82 18.51
N GLY A 16 -14.29 12.99 18.37
CA GLY A 16 -12.84 13.17 18.54
C GLY A 16 -11.96 12.70 17.38
N LYS A 17 -12.49 11.94 16.40
CA LYS A 17 -11.72 11.40 15.27
C LYS A 17 -11.62 12.36 14.09
N ARG A 18 -10.83 13.43 14.27
CA ARG A 18 -10.66 14.52 13.29
C ARG A 18 -9.31 15.24 13.39
N SER A 19 -8.91 15.92 12.32
CA SER A 19 -7.80 16.89 12.32
C SER A 19 -8.14 18.12 13.18
N PRO A 20 -7.15 18.94 13.55
CA PRO A 20 -7.39 20.20 14.27
C PRO A 20 -8.28 21.21 13.52
N ASP A 21 -8.41 21.09 12.20
CA ASP A 21 -9.31 21.89 11.35
C ASP A 21 -10.55 21.11 10.84
N ASP A 22 -10.97 20.11 11.62
CA ASP A 22 -12.26 19.44 11.52
C ASP A 22 -12.44 18.47 10.32
N GLU A 23 -11.38 18.04 9.65
CA GLU A 23 -11.47 16.92 8.69
C GLU A 23 -11.61 15.59 9.41
N ARG A 24 -12.55 14.74 8.96
CA ARG A 24 -12.86 13.47 9.61
C ARG A 24 -11.88 12.37 9.21
N GLU A 25 -11.39 11.62 10.19
CA GLU A 25 -10.49 10.47 9.95
C GLU A 25 -11.08 9.48 8.95
N TRP A 26 -12.38 9.19 9.11
CA TRP A 26 -13.11 8.29 8.24
C TRP A 26 -12.99 8.67 6.75
N SER A 27 -12.89 9.96 6.42
CA SER A 27 -12.76 10.41 5.02
C SER A 27 -11.46 9.91 4.39
N PHE A 28 -10.35 9.91 5.16
CA PHE A 28 -9.07 9.37 4.72
C PHE A 28 -9.11 7.83 4.72
N ASN A 29 -9.60 7.22 5.81
CA ASN A 29 -9.69 5.76 5.97
C ASN A 29 -10.51 5.12 4.84
N ASN A 30 -11.67 5.70 4.50
CA ASN A 30 -12.56 5.20 3.46
C ASN A 30 -11.91 5.25 2.07
N LYS A 31 -11.17 6.31 1.75
CA LYS A 31 -10.45 6.41 0.47
C LYS A 31 -9.40 5.30 0.34
N VAL A 32 -8.53 5.15 1.34
CA VAL A 32 -7.51 4.08 1.36
C VAL A 32 -8.17 2.71 1.26
N ALA A 33 -9.24 2.45 2.01
CA ALA A 33 -10.00 1.20 1.93
C ALA A 33 -10.57 0.94 0.53
N LYS A 34 -11.16 1.95 -0.11
CA LYS A 34 -11.67 1.83 -1.49
C LYS A 34 -10.56 1.49 -2.48
N TYR A 35 -9.40 2.12 -2.36
CA TYR A 35 -8.24 1.84 -3.22
C TYR A 35 -7.66 0.45 -3.00
N ALA A 36 -7.53 0.02 -1.74
CA ALA A 36 -7.12 -1.35 -1.41
C ALA A 36 -8.09 -2.38 -1.99
N ILE A 37 -9.41 -2.17 -1.85
CA ILE A 37 -10.44 -3.05 -2.42
C ILE A 37 -10.34 -3.09 -3.96
N ALA A 38 -10.18 -1.93 -4.60
CA ALA A 38 -10.08 -1.86 -6.06
C ALA A 38 -8.86 -2.63 -6.57
N LYS A 39 -7.70 -2.47 -5.92
CA LYS A 39 -6.47 -3.20 -6.25
C LYS A 39 -6.59 -4.69 -5.94
N LEU A 40 -7.16 -5.08 -4.80
CA LEU A 40 -7.35 -6.51 -4.47
C LEU A 40 -8.25 -7.24 -5.48
N LYS A 41 -9.24 -6.55 -6.06
CA LYS A 41 -10.09 -7.10 -7.12
C LYS A 41 -9.35 -7.40 -8.43
N THR A 42 -8.12 -6.92 -8.61
CA THR A 42 -7.30 -7.28 -9.78
C THR A 42 -6.57 -8.62 -9.58
N TYR A 43 -6.69 -9.27 -8.42
CA TYR A 43 -6.07 -10.56 -8.14
C TYR A 43 -7.07 -11.72 -8.22
N LYS A 44 -6.60 -12.88 -8.69
CA LYS A 44 -7.33 -14.14 -8.70
C LYS A 44 -7.52 -14.65 -7.28
N ASN A 45 -8.61 -15.39 -7.09
CA ASN A 45 -8.91 -16.11 -5.86
C ASN A 45 -8.99 -15.23 -4.62
N VAL A 46 -9.49 -13.99 -4.74
CA VAL A 46 -9.74 -13.08 -3.62
C VAL A 46 -11.24 -12.89 -3.43
N GLU A 47 -11.69 -13.06 -2.19
CA GLU A 47 -12.99 -12.56 -1.74
C GLU A 47 -12.76 -11.44 -0.73
N ILE A 48 -13.61 -10.42 -0.75
CA ILE A 48 -13.45 -9.23 0.08
C ILE A 48 -14.74 -9.01 0.87
N LEU A 49 -14.61 -8.86 2.19
CA LEU A 49 -15.69 -8.39 3.06
C LEU A 49 -15.29 -7.03 3.65
N ARG A 50 -16.16 -6.04 3.48
CA ARG A 50 -16.02 -4.75 4.17
C ARG A 50 -16.91 -4.76 5.41
N VAL A 51 -16.33 -4.45 6.58
CA VAL A 51 -17.02 -4.58 7.88
C VAL A 51 -17.44 -3.25 8.52
N ASP A 52 -17.01 -2.13 7.94
CA ASP A 52 -17.46 -0.78 8.27
C ASP A 52 -18.67 -0.33 7.41
N ASP A 53 -19.20 0.88 7.68
CA ASP A 53 -20.22 1.52 6.83
C ASP A 53 -19.54 2.37 5.74
N PRO A 54 -19.60 1.98 4.45
CA PRO A 54 -18.95 2.70 3.36
C PRO A 54 -19.50 4.10 3.09
N THR A 55 -20.69 4.41 3.64
CA THR A 55 -21.30 5.74 3.57
C THR A 55 -20.85 6.65 4.71
N GLY A 56 -20.30 6.07 5.79
CA GLY A 56 -19.85 6.79 6.98
C GLY A 56 -20.98 7.30 7.87
N GLN A 57 -22.25 7.02 7.53
CA GLN A 57 -23.39 7.47 8.32
C GLN A 57 -23.45 6.78 9.68
N THR A 58 -22.99 5.53 9.75
CA THR A 58 -22.95 4.72 10.97
C THR A 58 -21.52 4.48 11.40
N ASP A 59 -21.20 4.78 12.66
CA ASP A 59 -20.00 4.22 13.27
C ASP A 59 -20.30 2.80 13.75
N VAL A 60 -19.92 1.81 12.93
CA VAL A 60 -20.19 0.39 13.23
C VAL A 60 -19.43 0.00 14.51
N PRO A 61 -20.09 -0.59 15.52
CA PRO A 61 -19.42 -0.97 16.76
C PRO A 61 -18.29 -1.97 16.52
N LEU A 62 -17.16 -1.80 17.23
CA LEU A 62 -15.96 -2.65 17.07
C LEU A 62 -16.27 -4.15 17.17
N ALA A 63 -17.11 -4.55 18.13
CA ALA A 63 -17.52 -5.94 18.32
C ALA A 63 -18.31 -6.50 17.13
N LYS A 64 -19.13 -5.66 16.47
CA LYS A 64 -19.85 -6.06 15.26
C LYS A 64 -18.88 -6.28 14.11
N ARG A 65 -17.87 -5.42 13.97
CA ARG A 65 -16.84 -5.55 12.91
C ARG A 65 -16.08 -6.87 13.02
N THR A 66 -15.62 -7.21 14.22
CA THR A 66 -14.90 -8.47 14.48
C THR A 66 -15.81 -9.70 14.41
N THR A 67 -17.05 -9.60 14.89
CA THR A 67 -18.04 -10.69 14.75
C THR A 67 -18.27 -11.06 13.29
N LEU A 68 -18.51 -10.07 12.43
CA LEU A 68 -18.69 -10.30 10.99
C LEU A 68 -17.47 -10.97 10.35
N ALA A 69 -16.26 -10.52 10.70
CA ALA A 69 -15.02 -11.12 10.20
C ALA A 69 -14.85 -12.57 10.66
N ASN A 70 -15.16 -12.86 11.92
CA ASN A 70 -15.05 -14.18 12.52
C ASN A 70 -16.08 -15.17 11.93
N GLU A 71 -17.34 -14.74 11.82
CA GLU A 71 -18.43 -15.54 11.22
C GLU A 71 -18.16 -15.84 9.74
N TRP A 72 -17.59 -14.88 9.01
CA TRP A 72 -17.20 -15.07 7.62
C TRP A 72 -15.95 -15.95 7.45
N GLN A 73 -15.25 -16.25 8.55
CA GLN A 73 -14.01 -17.02 8.59
C GLN A 73 -12.93 -16.41 7.69
N ALA A 74 -12.65 -15.12 7.87
CA ALA A 74 -11.64 -14.42 7.07
C ALA A 74 -10.24 -15.02 7.27
N ASP A 75 -9.39 -14.90 6.24
CA ASP A 75 -7.97 -15.28 6.30
C ASP A 75 -7.10 -14.15 6.88
N VAL A 76 -7.57 -12.90 6.81
CA VAL A 76 -6.91 -11.72 7.37
C VAL A 76 -7.90 -10.59 7.67
N TYR A 77 -7.64 -9.84 8.74
CA TYR A 77 -8.31 -8.58 9.07
C TYR A 77 -7.36 -7.39 8.87
N ALA A 78 -7.69 -6.50 7.94
CA ALA A 78 -6.93 -5.27 7.67
C ALA A 78 -7.71 -4.03 8.14
N SER A 79 -7.30 -3.47 9.28
CA SER A 79 -7.84 -2.22 9.82
C SER A 79 -7.03 -1.02 9.34
N ILE A 80 -7.72 0.01 8.86
CA ILE A 80 -7.12 1.18 8.21
C ILE A 80 -7.53 2.45 8.99
N HIS A 81 -6.53 3.16 9.50
CA HIS A 81 -6.66 4.33 10.35
C HIS A 81 -5.66 5.43 9.97
N HIS A 82 -5.89 6.64 10.51
CA HIS A 82 -4.91 7.73 10.53
C HIS A 82 -4.86 8.32 11.94
N ASN A 83 -3.65 8.61 12.39
CA ASN A 83 -3.36 8.83 13.80
C ASN A 83 -3.61 10.29 14.20
N THR A 84 -3.66 10.54 15.51
CA THR A 84 -3.40 11.85 16.12
C THR A 84 -2.45 11.67 17.31
N LEU A 85 -1.63 12.68 17.61
CA LEU A 85 -0.71 12.62 18.74
C LEU A 85 -1.14 13.52 19.90
N THR A 86 -1.56 14.75 19.60
CA THR A 86 -1.90 15.77 20.60
C THR A 86 -3.21 16.50 20.32
N ASP A 87 -3.85 16.18 19.19
CA ASP A 87 -5.03 16.87 18.65
C ASP A 87 -4.78 18.36 18.36
N LYS A 88 -3.50 18.74 18.25
CA LYS A 88 -3.01 20.08 17.91
C LYS A 88 -1.97 19.97 16.81
N TRP A 89 -1.90 20.98 15.95
CA TRP A 89 -0.88 21.04 14.89
C TRP A 89 0.53 20.88 15.45
N GLY A 90 1.24 19.87 14.97
CA GLY A 90 2.64 19.60 15.30
C GLY A 90 3.44 19.16 14.07
N SER A 91 4.75 18.99 14.24
CA SER A 91 5.67 18.56 13.16
C SER A 91 6.03 17.07 13.23
N HIS A 92 5.37 16.30 14.10
CA HIS A 92 5.53 14.85 14.15
C HIS A 92 5.07 14.22 12.83
N SER A 93 5.63 13.08 12.47
CA SER A 93 5.32 12.44 11.19
C SER A 93 5.53 10.94 11.32
N GLY A 94 4.77 10.17 10.55
CA GLY A 94 5.18 8.84 10.12
C GLY A 94 4.10 7.78 10.16
N ILE A 95 4.46 6.62 9.63
CA ILE A 95 3.59 5.44 9.52
C ILE A 95 3.82 4.51 10.71
N GLU A 96 2.74 3.99 11.28
CA GLU A 96 2.79 2.93 12.29
C GLU A 96 1.92 1.75 11.83
N THR A 97 2.30 0.53 12.22
CA THR A 97 1.45 -0.65 12.00
C THR A 97 1.41 -1.51 13.25
N TYR A 98 0.21 -1.77 13.75
CA TYR A 98 -0.03 -2.46 14.98
C TYR A 98 -0.46 -3.91 14.73
N THR A 99 0.07 -4.80 15.57
CA THR A 99 -0.39 -6.18 15.75
C THR A 99 -0.77 -6.38 17.21
N MET A 100 -1.48 -7.47 17.52
CA MET A 100 -1.92 -7.72 18.89
C MET A 100 -0.75 -7.89 19.87
N ASP A 101 -0.82 -7.20 21.01
CA ASP A 101 0.14 -7.36 22.10
C ASP A 101 -0.23 -8.51 23.04
N ASN A 102 0.02 -9.75 22.61
CA ASN A 102 -0.28 -10.94 23.40
C ASN A 102 0.71 -12.08 23.10
N PRO A 103 1.25 -12.80 24.10
CA PRO A 103 2.01 -14.04 23.90
C PRO A 103 1.33 -15.11 23.02
N THR A 104 -0.01 -15.14 23.00
CA THR A 104 -0.79 -16.05 22.16
C THR A 104 -1.29 -15.41 20.86
N ALA A 105 -0.81 -14.20 20.53
CA ALA A 105 -1.17 -13.52 19.29
C ALA A 105 -0.77 -14.38 18.07
N ASN A 106 -1.62 -14.39 17.05
CA ASN A 106 -1.36 -15.17 15.85
C ASN A 106 -0.06 -14.69 15.19
N PRO A 107 0.99 -15.54 15.10
CA PRO A 107 2.31 -15.13 14.63
C PRO A 107 2.29 -14.60 13.19
N LYS A 108 1.33 -15.08 12.37
CA LYS A 108 1.12 -14.60 11.00
C LYS A 108 0.76 -13.12 10.92
N SER A 109 0.19 -12.54 11.97
CA SER A 109 -0.12 -11.10 12.02
C SER A 109 1.14 -10.26 11.85
N LYS A 110 2.25 -10.69 12.48
CA LYS A 110 3.55 -10.01 12.36
C LYS A 110 4.14 -10.19 10.95
N GLU A 111 3.98 -11.36 10.35
CA GLU A 111 4.46 -11.61 8.98
C GLU A 111 3.72 -10.75 7.95
N ILE A 112 2.38 -10.69 8.04
CA ILE A 112 1.53 -9.86 7.19
C ILE A 112 1.86 -8.38 7.38
N ALA A 113 1.94 -7.92 8.64
CA ALA A 113 2.33 -6.56 8.94
C ALA A 113 3.74 -6.22 8.41
N GLY A 114 4.68 -7.18 8.43
CA GLY A 114 6.01 -7.04 7.84
C GLY A 114 6.00 -6.97 6.30
N ALA A 115 5.01 -7.58 5.64
CA ALA A 115 4.84 -7.50 4.19
C ALA A 115 4.20 -6.17 3.74
N ILE A 116 3.33 -5.56 4.57
CA ILE A 116 2.59 -4.34 4.22
C ILE A 116 3.26 -3.05 4.71
N HIS A 117 3.79 -3.01 5.93
CA HIS A 117 4.31 -1.79 6.56
C HIS A 117 5.38 -1.05 5.74
N PRO A 118 6.47 -1.69 5.27
CA PRO A 118 7.49 -1.00 4.47
C PRO A 118 6.95 -0.46 3.13
N ARG A 119 5.89 -1.06 2.60
CA ARG A 119 5.24 -0.59 1.35
C ARG A 119 4.45 0.68 1.59
N ILE A 120 3.72 0.75 2.70
CA ILE A 120 2.99 1.96 3.09
C ILE A 120 3.96 3.11 3.36
N VAL A 121 5.06 2.85 4.09
CA VAL A 121 6.13 3.83 4.33
C VAL A 121 6.67 4.38 3.00
N MET A 122 6.98 3.49 2.04
CA MET A 122 7.49 3.89 0.73
C MET A 122 6.47 4.68 -0.09
N ALA A 123 5.22 4.21 -0.16
CA ALA A 123 4.13 4.83 -0.91
C ALA A 123 3.80 6.23 -0.39
N MET A 124 3.71 6.36 0.93
CA MET A 124 3.43 7.64 1.58
C MET A 124 4.65 8.54 1.60
N GLY A 125 5.88 8.00 1.55
CA GLY A 125 7.12 8.77 1.69
C GLY A 125 7.18 9.57 3.00
N LEU A 126 6.59 9.02 4.06
CA LEU A 126 6.62 9.56 5.43
C LEU A 126 7.66 8.79 6.26
N SER A 127 8.00 9.30 7.45
CA SER A 127 8.94 8.61 8.34
C SER A 127 8.42 7.23 8.76
N ASP A 128 9.34 6.30 8.93
CA ASP A 128 9.06 4.97 9.47
C ASP A 128 9.05 5.04 11.01
N ARG A 129 7.89 4.79 11.62
CA ARG A 129 7.76 4.69 13.10
C ARG A 129 7.60 3.25 13.57
N GLY A 130 7.75 2.31 12.65
CA GLY A 130 7.86 0.89 12.89
C GLY A 130 6.54 0.16 13.10
N MET A 131 6.70 -1.15 13.15
CA MET A 131 5.68 -2.06 13.61
C MET A 131 5.63 -2.11 15.14
N LYS A 132 4.44 -2.02 15.69
CA LYS A 132 4.16 -1.92 17.12
C LYS A 132 3.19 -3.01 17.55
N ARG A 133 3.03 -3.13 18.87
CA ARG A 133 2.01 -3.99 19.47
C ARG A 133 1.07 -3.14 20.32
N ALA A 134 -0.22 -3.44 20.24
CA ALA A 134 -1.24 -2.79 21.05
C ALA A 134 -2.41 -3.74 21.31
N ASN A 135 -3.16 -3.47 22.38
CA ASN A 135 -4.35 -4.23 22.77
C ASN A 135 -5.64 -3.63 22.18
N PHE A 136 -5.65 -3.33 20.87
CA PHE A 136 -6.83 -2.80 20.19
C PHE A 136 -7.89 -3.89 20.02
N HIS A 137 -9.17 -3.53 20.18
CA HIS A 137 -10.28 -4.48 20.12
C HIS A 137 -10.27 -5.31 18.83
N VAL A 138 -10.13 -4.66 17.67
CA VAL A 138 -10.14 -5.35 16.37
C VAL A 138 -8.97 -6.32 16.19
N LEU A 139 -7.84 -6.07 16.87
CA LEU A 139 -6.68 -6.98 16.85
C LEU A 139 -6.84 -8.13 17.84
N ARG A 140 -7.47 -7.86 19.00
CA ARG A 140 -7.67 -8.84 20.06
C ARG A 140 -8.78 -9.84 19.76
N GLU A 141 -9.92 -9.36 19.25
CA GLU A 141 -11.14 -10.17 19.08
C GLU A 141 -11.25 -10.82 17.69
N SER A 142 -10.29 -10.58 16.80
CA SER A 142 -10.20 -11.25 15.50
C SER A 142 -9.62 -12.66 15.65
N ALA A 143 -10.33 -13.68 15.17
CA ALA A 143 -9.90 -15.08 15.22
C ALA A 143 -8.82 -15.43 14.17
N MET A 144 -8.65 -14.56 13.18
CA MET A 144 -7.66 -14.66 12.11
C MET A 144 -6.50 -13.67 12.33
N PRO A 145 -5.39 -13.77 11.58
CA PRO A 145 -4.33 -12.76 11.60
C PRO A 145 -4.89 -11.34 11.35
N ALA A 146 -4.48 -10.38 12.17
CA ALA A 146 -5.01 -9.02 12.11
C ALA A 146 -3.90 -7.98 12.22
N PHE A 147 -4.02 -6.89 11.47
CA PHE A 147 -3.18 -5.71 11.62
C PHE A 147 -4.03 -4.43 11.56
N LEU A 148 -3.50 -3.37 12.16
CA LEU A 148 -4.04 -2.02 12.06
C LEU A 148 -2.96 -1.09 11.55
N SER A 149 -3.21 -0.42 10.44
CA SER A 149 -2.28 0.57 9.89
C SER A 149 -2.71 1.98 10.26
N GLU A 150 -1.76 2.76 10.75
CA GLU A 150 -1.88 4.22 10.92
C GLU A 150 -1.13 4.90 9.78
N GLY A 151 -1.87 5.49 8.83
CA GLY A 151 -1.37 6.04 7.56
C GLY A 151 -0.64 7.38 7.63
N GLY A 152 -0.31 7.86 8.83
CA GLY A 152 0.16 9.23 9.09
C GLY A 152 -0.70 9.94 10.11
N PHE A 153 -0.29 11.12 10.54
CA PHE A 153 -0.95 11.88 11.61
C PHE A 153 -1.80 13.03 11.07
N MET A 154 -3.09 13.06 11.38
CA MET A 154 -4.00 14.14 10.94
C MET A 154 -3.72 15.48 11.62
N ASP A 155 -3.04 15.47 12.76
CA ASP A 155 -2.59 16.67 13.49
C ASP A 155 -1.12 17.03 13.18
N SER A 156 -0.54 16.44 12.13
CA SER A 156 0.78 16.80 11.62
C SER A 156 0.71 17.80 10.48
N THR A 157 1.50 18.87 10.56
CA THR A 157 1.66 19.83 9.45
C THR A 157 2.42 19.27 8.25
N VAL A 158 3.05 18.08 8.41
CA VAL A 158 3.77 17.37 7.34
C VAL A 158 2.87 16.32 6.71
N ASP A 159 2.28 15.44 7.52
CA ASP A 159 1.53 14.30 7.01
C ASP A 159 0.22 14.76 6.37
N ILE A 160 -0.46 15.75 6.96
CA ILE A 160 -1.78 16.21 6.47
C ILE A 160 -1.75 16.65 5.00
N LEU A 161 -0.61 17.18 4.52
CA LEU A 161 -0.43 17.55 3.12
C LEU A 161 -0.56 16.34 2.19
N LYS A 162 -0.10 15.17 2.64
CA LYS A 162 -0.23 13.91 1.91
C LYS A 162 -1.59 13.28 2.10
N LEU A 163 -2.17 13.34 3.30
CA LEU A 163 -3.52 12.83 3.55
C LEU A 163 -4.58 13.57 2.72
N ARG A 164 -4.36 14.86 2.40
CA ARG A 164 -5.25 15.66 1.54
C ARG A 164 -5.05 15.41 0.04
N ASP A 165 -3.96 14.76 -0.35
CA ASP A 165 -3.66 14.43 -1.73
C ASP A 165 -4.09 13.00 -2.02
N ASP A 166 -5.09 12.88 -2.88
CA ASP A 166 -5.74 11.61 -3.20
C ASP A 166 -4.78 10.58 -3.81
N HIS A 167 -3.73 11.04 -4.50
CA HIS A 167 -2.69 10.19 -5.06
C HIS A 167 -1.95 9.41 -3.96
N TYR A 168 -1.67 10.03 -2.82
CA TYR A 168 -0.99 9.35 -1.70
C TYR A 168 -1.92 8.35 -1.00
N LEU A 169 -3.21 8.68 -0.82
CA LEU A 169 -4.19 7.74 -0.26
C LEU A 169 -4.43 6.54 -1.19
N GLN A 170 -4.41 6.75 -2.50
CA GLN A 170 -4.42 5.68 -3.49
C GLN A 170 -3.18 4.79 -3.36
N ALA A 171 -1.99 5.39 -3.36
CA ALA A 171 -0.73 4.66 -3.22
C ALA A 171 -0.68 3.85 -1.91
N GLN A 172 -1.21 4.38 -0.80
CA GLN A 172 -1.33 3.64 0.46
C GLN A 172 -2.26 2.43 0.34
N GLY A 173 -3.44 2.61 -0.26
CA GLY A 173 -4.39 1.51 -0.45
C GLY A 173 -3.83 0.40 -1.33
N GLU A 174 -3.17 0.78 -2.42
CA GLU A 174 -2.48 -0.16 -3.32
C GLU A 174 -1.33 -0.89 -2.62
N ALA A 175 -0.53 -0.18 -1.81
CA ALA A 175 0.55 -0.77 -1.03
C ALA A 175 0.06 -1.84 -0.03
N ILE A 176 -1.09 -1.61 0.60
CA ILE A 176 -1.75 -2.61 1.47
C ILE A 176 -2.14 -3.84 0.64
N ALA A 177 -2.83 -3.63 -0.49
CA ALA A 177 -3.27 -4.72 -1.36
C ALA A 177 -2.10 -5.55 -1.90
N GLU A 178 -1.02 -4.91 -2.32
CA GLU A 178 0.19 -5.57 -2.83
C GLU A 178 0.93 -6.34 -1.75
N GLY A 179 1.06 -5.80 -0.54
CA GLY A 179 1.67 -6.52 0.58
C GLY A 179 0.87 -7.78 0.95
N LEU A 180 -0.47 -7.68 0.93
CA LEU A 180 -1.36 -8.83 1.10
C LEU A 180 -1.21 -9.83 -0.06
N ALA A 181 -1.16 -9.36 -1.31
CA ALA A 181 -0.97 -10.20 -2.48
C ALA A 181 0.34 -10.99 -2.42
N ILE A 182 1.43 -10.36 -2.00
CA ILE A 182 2.73 -11.02 -1.83
C ILE A 182 2.66 -12.06 -0.72
N TYR A 183 2.09 -11.71 0.44
CA TYR A 183 1.97 -12.63 1.56
C TYR A 183 1.17 -13.89 1.19
N PHE A 184 0.03 -13.70 0.54
CA PHE A 184 -0.85 -14.80 0.13
C PHE A 184 -0.49 -15.41 -1.23
N LYS A 185 0.59 -14.95 -1.87
CA LYS A 185 1.05 -15.40 -3.20
C LYS A 185 -0.07 -15.32 -4.26
N LEU A 186 -0.84 -14.24 -4.21
CA LEU A 186 -1.93 -13.99 -5.14
C LEU A 186 -1.38 -13.68 -6.53
N GLN A 187 -2.04 -14.22 -7.54
CA GLN A 187 -1.73 -13.94 -8.94
C GLN A 187 -2.70 -12.90 -9.45
N LEU A 188 -2.24 -11.98 -10.30
CA LEU A 188 -3.16 -11.09 -11.00
C LEU A 188 -4.19 -11.90 -11.80
N LEU A 189 -5.41 -11.37 -11.89
CA LEU A 189 -6.33 -11.69 -12.97
C LEU A 189 -5.56 -11.37 -14.23
N THR A 190 -4.98 -12.39 -14.85
CA THR A 190 -4.41 -12.28 -16.18
C THR A 190 -5.47 -11.58 -17.01
N ALA A 191 -5.20 -10.35 -17.44
CA ALA A 191 -5.74 -9.91 -18.71
C ALA A 191 -5.47 -11.06 -19.67
N SER A 192 -6.43 -11.43 -20.50
CA SER A 192 -6.10 -12.25 -21.67
C SER A 192 -5.22 -11.41 -22.59
N VAL A 193 -3.97 -11.17 -22.19
CA VAL A 193 -2.88 -10.89 -23.10
C VAL A 193 -2.56 -12.28 -23.63
N GLY A 194 -3.29 -12.69 -24.68
CA GLY A 194 -2.85 -13.81 -25.49
C GLY A 194 -1.38 -13.57 -25.79
N ASN A 195 -0.56 -14.60 -25.57
CA ASN A 195 0.87 -14.77 -25.81
C ASN A 195 1.53 -13.79 -26.82
N GLN A 196 1.47 -12.49 -26.56
CA GLN A 196 2.26 -11.46 -27.16
C GLN A 196 3.28 -11.16 -26.09
N ILE A 197 4.47 -11.71 -26.28
CA ILE A 197 5.68 -10.99 -25.91
C ILE A 197 5.39 -9.55 -26.28
N LEU A 198 5.27 -8.66 -25.29
CA LEU A 198 5.18 -7.23 -25.54
C LEU A 198 6.53 -6.86 -26.16
N SER A 199 6.60 -6.97 -27.48
CA SER A 199 7.63 -6.33 -28.27
C SER A 199 7.63 -4.86 -27.87
N PRO A 200 8.79 -4.24 -27.66
CA PRO A 200 8.86 -2.82 -27.36
C PRO A 200 7.98 -2.06 -28.36
N LYS A 201 6.96 -1.34 -27.87
CA LYS A 201 6.23 -0.41 -28.74
C LYS A 201 7.25 0.58 -29.29
N GLU A 202 7.24 0.77 -30.61
CA GLU A 202 8.28 1.47 -31.38
C GLU A 202 8.67 2.81 -30.75
N GLY A 203 9.73 2.79 -29.95
CA GLY A 203 10.58 3.96 -29.70
C GLY A 203 11.57 4.09 -30.84
N THR A 204 12.16 5.28 -31.00
CA THR A 204 13.28 5.40 -31.95
C THR A 204 14.45 4.56 -31.45
N ASN A 205 15.12 3.77 -32.30
CA ASN A 205 16.35 3.03 -31.96
C ASN A 205 17.56 3.96 -31.70
N LYS A 206 17.31 5.20 -31.29
CA LYS A 206 18.35 6.14 -30.89
C LYS A 206 18.92 5.73 -29.54
N LEU A 207 20.20 6.01 -29.36
CA LEU A 207 20.86 5.87 -28.08
C LEU A 207 20.24 6.85 -27.10
N TYR A 208 19.88 6.34 -25.93
CA TYR A 208 19.42 7.15 -24.81
C TYR A 208 20.60 7.96 -24.28
N THR A 209 20.57 9.27 -24.54
CA THR A 209 21.56 10.23 -24.04
C THR A 209 20.93 11.09 -22.95
N PRO A 210 20.99 10.68 -21.67
CA PRO A 210 20.44 11.47 -20.58
C PRO A 210 21.13 12.85 -20.54
N SER A 211 20.34 13.92 -20.52
CA SER A 211 20.82 15.31 -20.63
C SER A 211 21.59 15.81 -19.40
N SER A 212 21.71 14.99 -18.34
CA SER A 212 22.46 15.32 -17.13
C SER A 212 22.93 14.08 -16.36
N GLN A 213 23.99 14.24 -15.54
CA GLN A 213 24.46 13.20 -14.61
C GLN A 213 23.38 12.79 -13.59
N SER A 214 22.48 13.72 -13.25
CA SER A 214 21.33 13.44 -12.36
C SER A 214 20.39 12.40 -12.96
N LEU A 215 20.12 12.47 -14.28
CA LEU A 215 19.30 11.47 -14.98
C LEU A 215 19.99 10.10 -15.05
N ILE A 216 21.32 10.07 -15.24
CA ILE A 216 22.11 8.82 -15.21
C ILE A 216 22.00 8.16 -13.82
N ASN A 217 22.18 8.94 -12.76
CA ASN A 217 22.11 8.47 -11.39
C ASN A 217 20.71 7.96 -11.04
N SER A 218 19.67 8.67 -11.51
CA SER A 218 18.26 8.28 -11.30
C SER A 218 17.93 6.98 -12.04
N THR A 219 18.35 6.85 -13.30
CA THR A 219 18.16 5.62 -14.11
C THR A 219 18.86 4.42 -13.45
N SER A 220 20.09 4.63 -12.98
CA SER A 220 20.87 3.61 -12.26
C SER A 220 20.21 3.21 -10.93
N ALA A 221 19.61 4.16 -10.22
CA ALA A 221 18.90 3.89 -8.97
C ALA A 221 17.63 3.04 -9.19
N VAL A 222 16.87 3.32 -10.25
CA VAL A 222 15.69 2.52 -10.65
C VAL A 222 16.11 1.09 -11.00
N LEU A 223 17.14 0.92 -11.83
CA LEU A 223 17.69 -0.38 -12.19
C LEU A 223 18.11 -1.20 -10.96
N LYS A 224 18.88 -0.60 -10.03
CA LYS A 224 19.31 -1.26 -8.79
C LYS A 224 18.15 -1.64 -7.87
N ARG A 225 17.05 -0.87 -7.88
CA ARG A 225 15.85 -1.19 -7.10
C ARG A 225 15.12 -2.38 -7.72
N LEU A 226 14.94 -2.36 -9.04
CA LEU A 226 14.31 -3.43 -9.80
C LEU A 226 15.02 -4.78 -9.63
N GLU A 227 16.36 -4.79 -9.60
CA GLU A 227 17.17 -6.01 -9.37
C GLU A 227 17.01 -6.63 -7.97
N LYS A 228 16.62 -5.82 -6.99
CA LYS A 228 16.42 -6.25 -5.60
C LYS A 228 14.98 -6.70 -5.33
N MET A 229 14.09 -6.61 -6.33
CA MET A 229 12.71 -7.03 -6.18
C MET A 229 12.61 -8.56 -6.21
N PRO A 230 11.71 -9.16 -5.40
CA PRO A 230 11.53 -10.60 -5.31
C PRO A 230 11.00 -11.25 -6.61
N ASP A 231 10.49 -10.46 -7.55
CA ASP A 231 9.91 -10.92 -8.83
C ASP A 231 10.97 -11.27 -9.91
N GLY A 232 12.21 -11.52 -9.48
CA GLY A 232 13.33 -11.97 -10.32
C GLY A 232 14.13 -10.82 -10.96
N PRO A 233 15.42 -11.07 -11.25
CA PRO A 233 16.31 -10.07 -11.85
C PRO A 233 15.74 -9.62 -13.19
N LEU A 234 15.87 -8.32 -13.48
CA LEU A 234 15.74 -7.84 -14.85
C LEU A 234 16.75 -8.60 -15.73
N SER A 235 16.48 -8.70 -17.04
CA SER A 235 17.51 -9.24 -17.94
C SER A 235 18.80 -8.43 -17.75
N ALA A 236 19.93 -9.12 -17.53
CA ALA A 236 21.25 -8.50 -17.30
C ALA A 236 21.67 -7.49 -18.40
N THR A 237 20.98 -7.52 -19.53
CA THR A 237 21.22 -6.70 -20.70
C THR A 237 21.08 -5.19 -20.45
N TRP A 238 20.21 -4.73 -19.55
CA TRP A 238 19.96 -3.29 -19.39
C TRP A 238 21.04 -2.56 -18.60
N HIS A 239 21.57 -3.19 -17.54
CA HIS A 239 22.71 -2.64 -16.81
C HIS A 239 23.96 -2.58 -17.70
N GLU A 240 24.21 -3.64 -18.46
CA GLU A 240 25.32 -3.67 -19.40
C GLU A 240 25.18 -2.62 -20.51
N LYS A 241 23.98 -2.46 -21.07
CA LYS A 241 23.71 -1.43 -22.09
C LYS A 241 23.91 -0.02 -21.53
N LEU A 242 23.47 0.25 -20.31
CA LEU A 242 23.71 1.55 -19.67
C LEU A 242 25.21 1.82 -19.48
N LEU A 243 25.96 0.86 -18.94
CA LEU A 243 27.40 0.98 -18.70
C LEU A 243 28.22 1.12 -19.99
N LYS A 244 27.79 0.43 -21.06
CA LYS A 244 28.42 0.47 -22.39
C LYS A 244 27.96 1.66 -23.25
N GLY A 245 27.02 2.47 -22.76
CA GLY A 245 26.43 3.60 -23.52
C GLY A 245 25.60 3.15 -24.73
N THR A 246 25.08 1.92 -24.72
CA THR A 246 24.30 1.31 -25.80
C THR A 246 22.81 1.16 -25.46
N LEU A 247 22.37 1.71 -24.31
CA LEU A 247 20.95 1.76 -23.94
C LEU A 247 20.20 2.65 -24.94
N THR A 248 19.11 2.16 -25.51
CA THR A 248 18.29 2.92 -26.46
C THR A 248 17.08 3.57 -25.77
N ASP A 249 16.42 4.52 -26.44
CA ASP A 249 15.15 5.08 -25.96
C ASP A 249 14.08 3.99 -25.80
N SER A 250 14.08 2.99 -26.69
CA SER A 250 13.20 1.82 -26.61
C SER A 250 13.47 0.98 -25.34
N ASP A 251 14.75 0.79 -24.99
CA ASP A 251 15.13 0.13 -23.74
C ASP A 251 14.71 0.95 -22.50
N ALA A 252 14.86 2.29 -22.55
CA ALA A 252 14.46 3.19 -21.46
C ALA A 252 12.94 3.22 -21.25
N ILE A 253 12.16 3.17 -22.34
CA ILE A 253 10.70 3.05 -22.28
C ILE A 253 10.31 1.68 -21.70
N GLY A 254 10.95 0.59 -22.14
CA GLY A 254 10.74 -0.74 -21.56
C GLY A 254 11.01 -0.79 -20.06
N LEU A 255 12.07 -0.11 -19.60
CA LEU A 255 12.38 0.07 -18.18
C LEU A 255 11.25 0.78 -17.42
N LEU A 256 10.68 1.83 -18.01
CA LEU A 256 9.56 2.57 -17.44
C LEU A 256 8.32 1.68 -17.30
N TYR A 257 7.99 0.91 -18.34
CA TYR A 257 6.88 -0.05 -18.29
C TYR A 257 7.07 -1.10 -17.21
N VAL A 258 8.26 -1.71 -17.10
CA VAL A 258 8.54 -2.69 -16.05
C VAL A 258 8.48 -2.06 -14.65
N ALA A 259 8.94 -0.81 -14.52
CA ALA A 259 8.82 -0.07 -13.27
C ALA A 259 7.35 0.22 -12.90
N ILE A 260 6.50 0.57 -13.87
CA ILE A 260 5.06 0.76 -13.66
C ILE A 260 4.37 -0.57 -13.32
N GLU A 261 4.61 -1.64 -14.08
CA GLU A 261 4.04 -2.97 -13.83
C GLU A 261 4.42 -3.52 -12.45
N ARG A 262 5.64 -3.23 -11.99
CA ARG A 262 6.13 -3.62 -10.66
C ARG A 262 5.80 -2.62 -9.56
N GLY A 263 4.99 -1.59 -9.86
CA GLY A 263 4.51 -0.61 -8.86
C GLY A 263 5.58 0.33 -8.32
N LEU A 264 6.71 0.51 -9.02
CA LEU A 264 7.75 1.49 -8.67
C LEU A 264 7.44 2.90 -9.15
N LEU A 265 6.60 3.02 -10.19
CA LEU A 265 6.11 4.28 -10.74
C LEU A 265 4.59 4.19 -10.79
N VAL A 266 3.92 5.15 -10.15
CA VAL A 266 2.48 5.32 -10.22
C VAL A 266 2.19 6.25 -11.40
N ASP A 267 1.24 5.91 -12.27
CA ASP A 267 0.83 6.80 -13.37
C ASP A 267 0.36 8.14 -12.80
N GLY A 268 1.10 9.23 -13.07
CA GLY A 268 0.68 10.57 -12.65
C GLY A 268 1.75 11.62 -12.33
N LYS A 269 2.98 11.52 -12.82
CA LYS A 269 3.93 12.65 -12.80
C LYS A 269 4.64 12.84 -14.13
#